data_AF-A0A5E4LXF9-F1
#
_entry.id   AF-A0A5E4LXF9-F1
#
_cell.length_a   1.000
_cell.length_b   1.000
_cell.length_c   1.000
_cell.angle_alpha   90.00
_cell.angle_beta   90.00
_cell.angle_gamma   90.00
#
_symmetry.space_group_name_H-M   'P 1'
#
loop_
_entity.id
_entity.type
_entity.pdbx_description
1 polymer ?
#
loop_
_entity_poly.entity_id
_entity_poly.type
_entity_poly.pdbx_seq_one_letter_code
_entity_poly.pdbx_strand_id
1 'polypeptide(L)'
;MYNSSTQSSPPPRDAGKYIRIGIAALIGIVIFVMASNQAVIMYMNVKEFGVLFTRPLYYSVFSAIVLSSIALIRVNIKNRSSISWYCLNVALTFLKRGSSYSIPDNIQNFKDYKLSVPNFIIWQITKVMLFGAFFTNLMFGFALTYLINGHNLGINSVWKIFSLPFVTPSTDPSYAINNVIPMIPALTVLIPPLFAVIGLRLVLYVGLHNIVRVIVNYIQDSSKGKPKFLDYVSTIEGIIGIGVICAGLNMFFTDQIDYNTKYQIAGTLAAGFALIAFYFIDKFKSKVIIHPSKRDVYIRVITMVTIAIIAGSIMAVNNSIADARKIEFLGPYAAKQIGVNMYLCQLDDIQITPLLVALNSIPPDQISDYVSANI
;
A
#
# COMPACT_ATOMS: atom_id res chain seq x y z
N MET A 1 -44.39 -70.05 -16.95
CA MET A 1 -44.72 -68.68 -16.47
C MET A 1 -43.78 -68.37 -15.30
N TYR A 2 -43.26 -67.13 -15.26
CA TYR A 2 -41.92 -66.79 -14.81
C TYR A 2 -41.61 -66.94 -13.31
N ASN A 3 -40.39 -67.42 -13.05
CA ASN A 3 -39.74 -67.52 -11.75
C ASN A 3 -39.18 -66.17 -11.28
N SER A 4 -39.28 -65.93 -9.98
CA SER A 4 -38.66 -64.84 -9.23
C SER A 4 -37.12 -64.95 -9.20
N SER A 5 -36.41 -63.87 -9.53
CA SER A 5 -35.00 -63.70 -9.18
C SER A 5 -34.79 -62.38 -8.42
N THR A 6 -34.85 -62.48 -7.11
CA THR A 6 -34.38 -61.45 -6.19
C THR A 6 -32.85 -61.45 -6.18
N GLN A 7 -32.21 -60.59 -6.98
CA GLN A 7 -30.78 -60.29 -6.83
C GLN A 7 -30.63 -58.85 -6.33
N SER A 8 -30.45 -58.71 -5.01
CA SER A 8 -29.96 -57.47 -4.41
C SER A 8 -28.48 -57.31 -4.79
N SER A 9 -28.21 -56.54 -5.84
CA SER A 9 -26.84 -56.10 -6.12
C SER A 9 -26.36 -55.21 -4.97
N PRO A 10 -25.20 -55.48 -4.32
CA PRO A 10 -24.65 -54.55 -3.35
C PRO A 10 -24.38 -53.21 -4.04
N PRO A 11 -24.61 -52.06 -3.35
CA PRO A 11 -24.40 -50.75 -3.96
C PRO A 11 -22.97 -50.68 -4.53
N PRO A 12 -22.78 -50.06 -5.72
CA PRO A 12 -21.49 -50.06 -6.39
C PRO A 12 -20.43 -49.51 -5.44
N ARG A 13 -19.28 -50.21 -5.34
CA ARG A 13 -18.14 -49.75 -4.55
C ARG A 13 -17.82 -48.32 -4.97
N ASP A 14 -17.89 -47.41 -4.00
CA ASP A 14 -17.79 -45.97 -4.17
C ASP A 14 -16.37 -45.57 -4.60
N ALA A 15 -15.98 -45.90 -5.85
CA ALA A 15 -14.64 -45.72 -6.41
C ALA A 15 -14.18 -44.25 -6.33
N GLY A 16 -15.13 -43.32 -6.37
CA GLY A 16 -14.89 -41.90 -6.14
C GLY A 16 -14.31 -41.59 -4.76
N LYS A 17 -14.61 -42.37 -3.71
CA LYS A 17 -14.02 -42.23 -2.38
C LYS A 17 -12.53 -42.57 -2.39
N TYR A 18 -12.14 -43.65 -3.06
CA TYR A 18 -10.74 -44.07 -3.17
C TYR A 18 -9.92 -43.11 -4.05
N ILE A 19 -10.49 -42.59 -5.14
CA ILE A 19 -9.85 -41.57 -5.97
C ILE A 19 -9.61 -40.27 -5.17
N ARG A 20 -10.60 -39.82 -4.39
CA ARG A 20 -10.45 -38.62 -3.53
C ARG A 20 -9.36 -38.80 -2.47
N ILE A 21 -9.28 -39.98 -1.84
CA ILE A 21 -8.23 -40.31 -0.87
C ILE A 21 -6.86 -40.36 -1.56
N GLY A 22 -6.78 -40.96 -2.76
CA GLY A 22 -5.56 -40.99 -3.57
C GLY A 22 -5.06 -39.59 -3.94
N ILE A 23 -5.95 -38.68 -4.37
CA ILE A 23 -5.61 -37.28 -4.66
C ILE A 23 -5.15 -36.56 -3.39
N ALA A 24 -5.85 -36.72 -2.27
CA ALA A 24 -5.46 -36.10 -1.00
C ALA A 24 -4.09 -36.60 -0.52
N ALA A 25 -3.80 -37.89 -0.69
CA ALA A 25 -2.50 -38.48 -0.36
C ALA A 25 -1.39 -37.92 -1.27
N LEU A 26 -1.64 -37.80 -2.59
CA LEU A 26 -0.70 -37.20 -3.53
C LEU A 26 -0.38 -35.74 -3.15
N ILE A 27 -1.40 -34.93 -2.87
CA ILE A 27 -1.23 -33.54 -2.43
C ILE A 27 -0.40 -33.48 -1.14
N GLY A 28 -0.69 -34.36 -0.17
CA GLY A 28 0.07 -34.46 1.08
C GLY A 28 1.55 -34.79 0.85
N ILE A 29 1.85 -35.74 -0.04
CA ILE A 29 3.22 -36.09 -0.42
C ILE A 29 3.93 -34.90 -1.06
N VAL A 30 3.29 -34.21 -2.02
CA VAL A 30 3.87 -33.03 -2.68
C VAL A 30 4.19 -31.94 -1.66
N ILE A 31 3.25 -31.60 -0.77
CA ILE A 31 3.47 -30.61 0.28
C ILE A 31 4.62 -31.04 1.19
N PHE A 32 4.68 -32.30 1.60
CA PHE A 32 5.73 -32.82 2.46
C PHE A 32 7.11 -32.72 1.82
N VAL A 33 7.24 -33.12 0.54
CA VAL A 33 8.50 -33.03 -0.21
C VAL A 33 8.95 -31.58 -0.34
N MET A 34 8.03 -30.67 -0.69
CA MET A 34 8.33 -29.24 -0.80
C MET A 34 8.76 -28.64 0.54
N ALA A 35 8.01 -28.90 1.61
CA ALA A 35 8.31 -28.39 2.94
C ALA A 35 9.63 -28.94 3.49
N SER A 36 9.91 -30.23 3.28
CA SER A 36 11.15 -30.87 3.72
C SER A 36 12.36 -30.29 3.00
N ASN A 37 12.26 -30.08 1.68
CA ASN A 37 13.33 -29.43 0.92
C ASN A 37 13.64 -28.01 1.45
N GLN A 38 12.60 -27.20 1.69
CA GLN A 38 12.77 -25.86 2.26
C GLN A 38 13.36 -25.89 3.67
N ALA A 39 12.96 -26.86 4.50
CA ALA A 39 13.49 -27.03 5.85
C ALA A 39 14.98 -27.39 5.84
N VAL A 40 15.42 -28.25 4.94
CA VAL A 40 16.85 -28.59 4.76
C VAL A 40 17.65 -27.36 4.34
N ILE A 41 17.17 -26.61 3.33
CA ILE A 41 17.81 -25.37 2.87
C ILE A 41 17.92 -24.37 4.03
N MET A 42 16.84 -24.18 4.79
CA MET A 42 16.84 -23.30 5.95
C MET A 42 17.86 -23.76 7.00
N TYR A 43 17.89 -25.05 7.32
CA TYR A 43 18.81 -25.61 8.31
C TYR A 43 20.27 -25.44 7.89
N MET A 44 20.60 -25.74 6.63
CA MET A 44 21.94 -25.57 6.08
C MET A 44 22.39 -24.11 6.16
N ASN A 45 21.53 -23.17 5.74
CA ASN A 45 21.84 -21.74 5.81
C ASN A 45 22.01 -21.23 7.25
N VAL A 46 21.19 -21.71 8.19
CA VAL A 46 21.35 -21.36 9.62
C VAL A 46 22.68 -21.89 10.15
N LYS A 47 23.11 -23.08 9.76
CA LYS A 47 24.39 -23.66 10.19
C LYS A 47 25.60 -22.97 9.57
N GLU A 48 25.52 -22.62 8.29
CA GLU A 48 26.64 -22.02 7.56
C GLU A 48 26.80 -20.53 7.87
N PHE A 49 25.69 -19.77 7.89
CA PHE A 49 25.73 -18.30 7.95
C PHE A 49 25.24 -17.73 9.29
N GLY A 50 24.61 -18.53 10.16
CA GLY A 50 24.20 -18.14 11.51
C GLY A 50 23.42 -16.82 11.56
N VAL A 51 24.03 -15.80 12.18
CA VAL A 51 23.43 -14.47 12.39
C VAL A 51 23.21 -13.73 11.06
N LEU A 52 24.08 -13.92 10.07
CA LEU A 52 23.96 -13.28 8.75
C LEU A 52 22.71 -13.74 8.00
N PHE A 53 22.28 -14.98 8.21
CA PHE A 53 21.04 -15.51 7.63
C PHE A 53 19.81 -15.23 8.51
N THR A 54 19.94 -15.42 9.83
CA THR A 54 18.79 -15.34 10.76
C THR A 54 18.28 -13.91 10.97
N ARG A 55 19.13 -12.88 10.95
CA ARG A 55 18.69 -11.48 11.12
C ARG A 55 17.79 -10.98 9.99
N PRO A 56 18.18 -11.08 8.69
CA PRO A 56 17.30 -10.74 7.58
C PRO A 56 15.97 -11.49 7.62
N LEU A 57 16.01 -12.78 7.96
CA LEU A 57 14.81 -13.61 8.09
C LEU A 57 13.90 -13.11 9.21
N TYR A 58 14.47 -12.83 10.39
CA TYR A 58 13.74 -12.25 11.52
C TYR A 58 13.05 -10.94 11.14
N TYR A 59 13.77 -9.98 10.55
CA TYR A 59 13.19 -8.71 10.12
C TYR A 59 12.09 -8.90 9.06
N SER A 60 12.31 -9.80 8.11
CA SER A 60 11.33 -10.08 7.04
C SER A 60 10.04 -10.70 7.59
N VAL A 61 10.15 -11.67 8.50
CA VAL A 61 9.00 -12.30 9.17
C VAL A 61 8.27 -11.29 10.06
N PHE A 62 9.01 -10.48 10.81
CA PHE A 62 8.42 -9.47 11.67
C PHE A 62 7.65 -8.41 10.85
N SER A 63 8.25 -7.93 9.76
CA SER A 63 7.57 -7.08 8.79
C SER A 63 6.32 -7.73 8.22
N ALA A 64 6.43 -8.99 7.77
CA ALA A 64 5.31 -9.73 7.19
C ALA A 64 4.13 -9.80 8.15
N ILE A 65 4.38 -10.12 9.43
CA ILE A 65 3.34 -10.19 10.45
C ILE A 65 2.70 -8.82 10.67
N VAL A 66 3.49 -7.76 10.87
CA VAL A 66 2.97 -6.42 11.20
C VAL A 66 2.21 -5.81 10.02
N LEU A 67 2.83 -5.77 8.84
CA LEU A 67 2.23 -5.17 7.65
C LEU A 67 0.99 -5.92 7.19
N SER A 68 1.02 -7.26 7.12
CA SER A 68 -0.18 -8.04 6.76
C SER A 68 -1.29 -7.91 7.81
N SER A 69 -0.94 -7.76 9.09
CA SER A 69 -1.92 -7.50 10.15
C SER A 69 -2.65 -6.18 9.91
N ILE A 70 -1.92 -5.12 9.58
CA ILE A 70 -2.49 -3.79 9.30
C ILE A 70 -3.41 -3.85 8.05
N ALA A 71 -3.00 -4.53 6.97
CA ALA A 71 -3.79 -4.62 5.74
C ALA A 71 -5.03 -5.51 5.87
N LEU A 72 -4.87 -6.70 6.44
CA LEU A 72 -5.82 -7.81 6.26
C LEU A 72 -6.73 -8.05 7.47
N ILE A 73 -6.30 -7.72 8.69
CA ILE A 73 -7.10 -7.97 9.88
C ILE A 73 -8.29 -7.01 9.90
N ARG A 74 -9.49 -7.59 10.02
CA ARG A 74 -10.72 -6.81 10.29
C ARG A 74 -11.02 -6.84 11.78
N VAL A 75 -11.22 -5.65 12.35
CA VAL A 75 -11.59 -5.47 13.78
C VAL A 75 -13.12 -5.47 13.97
N ASN A 76 -13.92 -5.36 12.90
CA ASN A 76 -15.38 -5.33 13.00
C ASN A 76 -15.98 -6.72 13.28
N ILE A 77 -16.05 -7.07 14.56
CA ILE A 77 -16.61 -8.33 15.07
C ILE A 77 -18.14 -8.40 14.94
N LYS A 78 -18.82 -7.24 14.89
CA LYS A 78 -20.29 -7.18 14.73
C LYS A 78 -20.73 -7.71 13.35
N ASN A 79 -20.00 -7.34 12.29
CA ASN A 79 -20.22 -7.80 10.92
C ASN A 79 -19.16 -8.82 10.50
N ARG A 80 -19.03 -9.91 11.28
CA ARG A 80 -18.09 -11.03 11.09
C ARG A 80 -18.40 -11.94 9.88
N SER A 81 -18.81 -11.33 8.77
CA SER A 81 -18.96 -12.03 7.50
C SER A 81 -17.63 -12.07 6.76
N SER A 82 -17.37 -13.19 6.07
CA SER A 82 -16.19 -13.37 5.23
C SER A 82 -16.64 -13.91 3.88
N ILE A 83 -16.30 -13.20 2.81
CA ILE A 83 -16.64 -13.59 1.43
C ILE A 83 -15.99 -14.94 1.11
N SER A 84 -14.73 -15.15 1.52
CA SER A 84 -14.02 -16.42 1.28
C SER A 84 -14.72 -17.60 1.95
N TRP A 85 -15.14 -17.45 3.21
CA TRP A 85 -15.85 -18.51 3.92
C TRP A 85 -17.27 -18.71 3.42
N TYR A 86 -17.94 -17.64 2.98
CA TYR A 86 -19.23 -17.72 2.32
C TYR A 86 -19.13 -18.53 1.01
N CYS A 87 -18.19 -18.18 0.13
CA CYS A 87 -17.93 -18.92 -1.10
C CYS A 87 -17.55 -20.38 -0.82
N LEU A 88 -16.69 -20.64 0.18
CA LEU A 88 -16.33 -21.99 0.58
C LEU A 88 -17.56 -22.77 1.05
N ASN A 89 -18.42 -22.17 1.87
CA ASN A 89 -19.64 -22.81 2.35
C ASN A 89 -20.59 -23.14 1.19
N VAL A 90 -20.76 -22.21 0.24
CA VAL A 90 -21.55 -22.43 -0.98
C VAL A 90 -20.95 -23.56 -1.82
N ALA A 91 -19.64 -23.53 -2.07
CA ALA A 91 -18.94 -24.55 -2.85
C ALA A 91 -18.99 -25.94 -2.18
N LEU A 92 -18.80 -26.02 -0.86
CA LEU A 92 -18.92 -27.27 -0.10
C LEU A 92 -20.36 -27.79 -0.11
N THR A 93 -21.35 -26.90 0.01
CA THR A 93 -22.77 -27.27 -0.08
C THR A 93 -23.10 -27.80 -1.48
N PHE A 94 -22.49 -27.23 -2.52
CA PHE A 94 -22.60 -27.71 -3.89
C PHE A 94 -21.94 -29.08 -4.08
N LEU A 95 -20.71 -29.27 -3.58
CA LEU A 95 -19.94 -30.51 -3.71
C LEU A 95 -20.50 -31.68 -2.88
N LYS A 96 -21.18 -31.40 -1.76
CA LYS A 96 -21.84 -32.42 -0.93
C LYS A 96 -23.16 -32.94 -1.53
N ARG A 97 -23.68 -32.31 -2.58
CA ARG A 97 -24.98 -32.65 -3.16
C ARG A 97 -24.81 -33.44 -4.46
N GLY A 98 -25.33 -34.66 -4.47
CA GLY A 98 -25.64 -35.38 -5.72
C GLY A 98 -26.70 -34.65 -6.53
N SER A 99 -26.83 -35.01 -7.81
CA SER A 99 -27.51 -34.32 -8.93
C SER A 99 -29.01 -33.97 -8.81
N SER A 100 -29.61 -33.88 -7.62
CA SER A 100 -31.07 -33.87 -7.46
C SER A 100 -31.60 -32.91 -6.39
N TYR A 101 -31.29 -31.61 -6.41
CA TYR A 101 -32.04 -30.59 -5.63
C TYR A 101 -31.99 -29.19 -6.26
N SER A 102 -33.10 -28.43 -6.16
CA SER A 102 -33.23 -27.05 -6.63
C SER A 102 -32.38 -26.08 -5.80
N ILE A 103 -31.75 -25.13 -6.50
CA ILE A 103 -30.70 -24.21 -6.03
C ILE A 103 -31.12 -23.17 -4.94
N PRO A 104 -32.38 -22.72 -4.77
CA PRO A 104 -32.63 -21.54 -3.91
C PRO A 104 -32.74 -21.78 -2.39
N ASP A 105 -33.27 -22.91 -1.92
CA ASP A 105 -33.88 -22.93 -0.57
C ASP A 105 -32.91 -23.09 0.61
N ASN A 106 -31.63 -23.36 0.36
CA ASN A 106 -30.67 -23.66 1.44
C ASN A 106 -29.35 -22.85 1.37
N ILE A 107 -29.25 -21.88 0.47
CA ILE A 107 -28.10 -20.97 0.42
C ILE A 107 -28.49 -19.70 1.19
N GLN A 108 -27.95 -19.57 2.40
CA GLN A 108 -28.15 -18.38 3.22
C GLN A 108 -27.68 -17.14 2.44
N ASN A 109 -28.42 -16.03 2.53
CA ASN A 109 -28.00 -14.78 1.92
C ASN A 109 -26.70 -14.27 2.57
N PHE A 110 -25.76 -13.72 1.78
CA PHE A 110 -24.48 -13.20 2.29
C PHE A 110 -24.66 -12.17 3.42
N LYS A 111 -25.75 -11.40 3.39
CA LYS A 111 -26.07 -10.42 4.43
C LYS A 111 -26.29 -11.05 5.82
N ASP A 112 -26.82 -12.27 5.85
CA ASP A 112 -27.16 -12.97 7.08
C ASP A 112 -26.06 -13.93 7.54
N TYR A 113 -25.10 -14.23 6.64
CA TYR A 113 -23.98 -15.11 6.92
C TYR A 113 -23.01 -14.49 7.95
N LYS A 114 -22.88 -15.14 9.10
CA LYS A 114 -21.95 -14.75 10.18
C LYS A 114 -21.14 -15.96 10.62
N LEU A 115 -19.83 -15.80 10.69
CA LEU A 115 -18.95 -16.80 11.31
C LEU A 115 -19.15 -16.85 12.82
N SER A 116 -18.79 -17.95 13.49
CA SER A 116 -18.63 -17.93 14.94
C SER A 116 -17.44 -17.03 15.32
N VAL A 117 -17.43 -16.49 16.55
CA VAL A 117 -16.34 -15.61 17.01
C VAL A 117 -14.98 -16.34 16.96
N PRO A 118 -14.84 -17.59 17.44
CA PRO A 118 -13.59 -18.33 17.33
C PRO A 118 -13.14 -18.52 15.87
N ASN A 119 -14.06 -18.94 14.99
CA ASN A 119 -13.73 -19.15 13.57
C ASN A 119 -13.33 -17.85 12.87
N PHE A 120 -13.93 -16.72 13.27
CA PHE A 120 -13.55 -15.41 12.75
C PHE A 120 -12.14 -14.99 13.19
N ILE A 121 -11.76 -15.25 14.44
CA ILE A 121 -10.42 -14.96 14.97
C ILE A 121 -9.38 -15.85 14.28
N ILE A 122 -9.63 -17.17 14.25
CA ILE A 122 -8.76 -18.13 13.54
C ILE A 122 -8.59 -17.68 12.09
N TRP A 123 -9.67 -17.28 11.42
CA TRP A 123 -9.59 -16.79 10.05
C TRP A 123 -8.74 -15.52 9.90
N GLN A 124 -8.75 -14.57 10.86
CA GLN A 124 -7.85 -13.41 10.78
C GLN A 124 -6.38 -13.84 10.88
N ILE A 125 -6.06 -14.78 11.79
CA ILE A 125 -4.71 -15.32 11.94
C ILE A 125 -4.29 -16.07 10.68
N THR A 126 -5.17 -16.92 10.14
CA THR A 126 -4.91 -17.68 8.91
C THR A 126 -4.64 -16.74 7.72
N LYS A 127 -5.34 -15.61 7.59
CA LYS A 127 -5.01 -14.63 6.53
C LYS A 127 -3.60 -14.07 6.68
N VAL A 128 -3.20 -13.69 7.89
CA VAL A 128 -1.86 -13.17 8.16
C VAL A 128 -0.81 -14.22 7.80
N MET A 129 -1.03 -15.49 8.16
CA MET A 129 -0.10 -16.57 7.83
C MET A 129 -0.07 -16.91 6.32
N LEU A 130 -1.24 -16.97 5.66
CA LEU A 130 -1.32 -17.31 4.23
C LEU A 130 -0.79 -16.20 3.33
N PHE A 131 -1.06 -14.94 3.67
CA PHE A 131 -0.73 -13.81 2.81
C PHE A 131 0.49 -13.02 3.32
N GLY A 132 1.02 -13.33 4.50
CA GLY A 132 2.13 -12.59 5.12
C GLY A 132 3.37 -12.48 4.23
N ALA A 133 3.64 -13.51 3.42
CA ALA A 133 4.74 -13.52 2.46
C ALA A 133 4.68 -12.35 1.45
N PHE A 134 3.47 -11.85 1.10
CA PHE A 134 3.32 -10.69 0.22
C PHE A 134 3.68 -9.35 0.89
N PHE A 135 3.93 -9.36 2.20
CA PHE A 135 4.20 -8.17 3.01
C PHE A 135 5.61 -8.19 3.64
N THR A 136 6.49 -9.05 3.14
CA THR A 136 7.89 -9.07 3.59
C THR A 136 8.61 -7.81 3.12
N ASN A 137 9.08 -6.99 4.05
CA ASN A 137 9.93 -5.84 3.77
C ASN A 137 11.05 -5.77 4.82
N LEU A 138 12.26 -6.11 4.40
CA LEU A 138 13.42 -6.20 5.30
C LEU A 138 13.73 -4.85 5.95
N MET A 139 13.71 -3.76 5.18
CA MET A 139 14.01 -2.42 5.68
C MET A 139 13.00 -1.96 6.72
N PHE A 140 11.71 -2.22 6.48
CA PHE A 140 10.65 -1.93 7.44
C PHE A 140 10.81 -2.75 8.73
N GLY A 141 11.05 -4.06 8.61
CA GLY A 141 11.24 -4.95 9.77
C GLY A 141 12.44 -4.55 10.63
N PHE A 142 13.54 -4.15 9.99
CA PHE A 142 14.70 -3.59 10.65
C PHE A 142 14.35 -2.26 11.36
N ALA A 143 13.73 -1.32 10.64
CA ALA A 143 13.36 0.00 11.16
C ALA A 143 12.42 -0.11 12.37
N LEU A 144 11.43 -1.00 12.31
CA LEU A 144 10.49 -1.21 13.39
C LEU A 144 11.17 -1.84 14.62
N THR A 145 12.05 -2.81 14.42
CA THR A 145 12.83 -3.40 15.51
C THR A 145 13.73 -2.34 16.17
N TYR A 146 14.38 -1.50 15.36
CA TYR A 146 15.21 -0.40 15.82
C TYR A 146 14.44 0.58 16.71
N LEU A 147 13.20 0.94 16.32
CA LEU A 147 12.29 1.77 17.12
C LEU A 147 11.84 1.10 18.42
N ILE A 148 11.47 -0.19 18.37
CA ILE A 148 11.03 -0.95 19.55
C ILE A 148 12.15 -1.00 20.60
N ASN A 149 13.41 -1.02 20.15
CA ASN A 149 14.59 -0.96 21.02
C ASN A 149 14.87 0.44 21.60
N GLY A 150 13.98 1.42 21.40
CA GLY A 150 14.08 2.76 21.98
C GLY A 150 14.88 3.77 21.16
N HIS A 151 15.32 3.42 19.95
CA HIS A 151 16.02 4.36 19.08
C HIS A 151 15.05 5.27 18.31
N ASN A 152 15.55 6.40 17.79
CA ASN A 152 14.74 7.40 17.11
C ASN A 152 15.02 7.41 15.59
N LEU A 153 13.96 7.30 14.78
CA LEU A 153 14.02 7.48 13.32
C LEU A 153 13.51 8.86 12.86
N GLY A 154 13.31 9.78 13.79
CA GLY A 154 12.78 11.12 13.54
C GLY A 154 11.29 11.17 13.21
N ILE A 155 10.51 10.22 13.74
CA ILE A 155 9.04 10.15 13.55
C ILE A 155 8.36 11.46 13.95
N ASN A 156 8.82 12.10 15.03
CA ASN A 156 8.26 13.36 15.51
C ASN A 156 8.37 14.49 14.48
N SER A 157 9.41 14.44 13.62
CA SER A 157 9.65 15.44 12.59
C SER A 157 8.84 15.19 11.32
N VAL A 158 8.28 13.99 11.12
CA VAL A 158 7.52 13.62 9.90
C VAL A 158 6.32 14.54 9.69
N TRP A 159 5.67 15.00 10.75
CA TRP A 159 4.53 15.92 10.65
C TRP A 159 4.85 17.22 9.91
N LYS A 160 6.12 17.67 9.92
CA LYS A 160 6.54 18.88 9.20
C LYS A 160 6.31 18.76 7.70
N ILE A 161 6.27 17.54 7.15
CA ILE A 161 6.08 17.31 5.71
C ILE A 161 4.80 17.97 5.17
N PHE A 162 3.73 18.00 5.96
CA PHE A 162 2.46 18.58 5.55
C PHE A 162 2.49 20.11 5.44
N SER A 163 3.49 20.75 6.05
CA SER A 163 3.70 22.20 5.96
C SER A 163 4.65 22.60 4.84
N LEU A 164 5.57 21.72 4.42
CA LEU A 164 6.64 22.04 3.48
C LEU A 164 6.15 22.60 2.13
N PRO A 165 5.09 22.06 1.50
CA PRO A 165 4.60 22.61 0.24
C PRO A 165 4.06 24.05 0.36
N PHE A 166 3.68 24.48 1.56
CA PHE A 166 2.97 25.75 1.78
C PHE A 166 3.85 26.88 2.30
N VAL A 167 5.13 26.61 2.55
CA VAL A 167 6.09 27.60 3.04
C VAL A 167 7.21 27.79 2.04
N THR A 168 7.66 29.04 1.88
CA THR A 168 8.92 29.30 1.17
C THR A 168 10.06 29.07 2.15
N PRO A 169 10.92 28.06 1.93
CA PRO A 169 12.01 27.79 2.86
C PRO A 169 13.04 28.91 2.81
N SER A 170 13.80 29.12 3.89
CA SER A 170 14.92 30.06 3.88
C SER A 170 16.02 29.58 2.91
N THR A 171 16.95 30.44 2.51
CA THR A 171 18.13 30.01 1.73
C THR A 171 19.22 29.36 2.59
N ASP A 172 19.19 29.55 3.92
CA ASP A 172 20.18 29.02 4.86
C ASP A 172 20.16 27.47 4.94
N PRO A 173 21.27 26.76 4.65
CA PRO A 173 21.38 25.30 4.78
C PRO A 173 20.87 24.73 6.11
N SER A 174 21.00 25.47 7.21
CA SER A 174 20.56 25.08 8.56
C SER A 174 19.07 24.71 8.64
N TYR A 175 18.23 25.29 7.77
CA TYR A 175 16.82 24.93 7.71
C TYR A 175 16.61 23.46 7.30
N ALA A 176 17.41 22.93 6.38
CA ALA A 176 17.31 21.52 5.97
C ALA A 176 17.70 20.60 7.13
N ILE A 177 18.77 20.94 7.85
CA ILE A 177 19.27 20.19 9.01
C ILE A 177 18.20 20.08 10.10
N ASN A 178 17.44 21.14 10.34
CA ASN A 178 16.45 21.18 11.42
C ASN A 178 15.06 20.64 11.03
N ASN A 179 14.73 20.63 9.73
CA ASN A 179 13.36 20.35 9.27
C ASN A 179 13.23 19.18 8.29
N VAL A 180 14.25 18.87 7.50
CA VAL A 180 14.19 17.86 6.42
C VAL A 180 15.02 16.63 6.78
N ILE A 181 16.26 16.82 7.21
CA ILE A 181 17.18 15.71 7.51
C ILE A 181 16.64 14.76 8.60
N PRO A 182 16.06 15.26 9.71
CA PRO A 182 15.61 14.39 10.79
C PRO A 182 14.51 13.41 10.35
N MET A 183 13.70 13.76 9.36
CA MET A 183 12.59 12.92 8.88
C MET A 183 13.00 11.91 7.80
N ILE A 184 14.19 12.04 7.17
CA ILE A 184 14.65 11.15 6.10
C ILE A 184 14.57 9.67 6.49
N PRO A 185 15.10 9.22 7.65
CA PRO A 185 15.09 7.80 7.99
C PRO A 185 13.66 7.22 8.05
N ALA A 186 12.75 7.89 8.77
CA ALA A 186 11.35 7.46 8.82
C ALA A 186 10.69 7.46 7.43
N LEU A 187 10.92 8.49 6.63
CA LEU A 187 10.34 8.61 5.29
C LEU A 187 10.87 7.59 4.28
N THR A 188 12.08 7.07 4.49
CA THR A 188 12.65 6.07 3.58
C THR A 188 12.23 4.66 3.96
N VAL A 189 12.33 4.28 5.24
CA VAL A 189 12.20 2.87 5.65
C VAL A 189 10.93 2.52 6.41
N LEU A 190 10.21 3.51 6.97
CA LEU A 190 9.06 3.25 7.85
C LEU A 190 7.73 3.66 7.20
N ILE A 191 7.63 4.90 6.73
CA ILE A 191 6.39 5.51 6.28
C ILE A 191 5.86 4.89 4.96
N PRO A 192 6.67 4.69 3.90
CA PRO A 192 6.15 4.19 2.63
C PRO A 192 5.49 2.79 2.74
N PRO A 193 6.10 1.80 3.44
CA PRO A 193 5.45 0.51 3.65
C PRO A 193 4.11 0.60 4.40
N LEU A 194 4.00 1.50 5.39
CA LEU A 194 2.74 1.72 6.12
C LEU A 194 1.66 2.32 5.21
N PHE A 195 2.00 3.35 4.44
CA PHE A 195 1.09 3.97 3.48
C PHE A 195 0.62 2.97 2.42
N ALA A 196 1.52 2.14 1.88
CA ALA A 196 1.18 1.11 0.90
C ALA A 196 0.15 0.12 1.45
N VAL A 197 0.31 -0.34 2.69
CA VAL A 197 -0.57 -1.30 3.34
C VAL A 197 -1.92 -0.69 3.74
N ILE A 198 -1.92 0.56 4.20
CA ILE A 198 -3.16 1.33 4.46
C ILE A 198 -3.91 1.57 3.14
N GLY A 199 -3.20 1.94 2.06
CA GLY A 199 -3.75 2.09 0.73
C GLY A 199 -4.35 0.80 0.20
N LEU A 200 -3.63 -0.33 0.32
CA LEU A 200 -4.14 -1.64 -0.05
C LEU A 200 -5.42 -1.98 0.74
N ARG A 201 -5.44 -1.71 2.05
CA ARG A 201 -6.62 -1.92 2.89
C ARG A 201 -7.82 -1.11 2.38
N LEU A 202 -7.60 0.14 1.99
CA LEU A 202 -8.62 1.00 1.41
C LEU A 202 -9.14 0.43 0.08
N VAL A 203 -8.25 0.00 -0.82
CA VAL A 203 -8.61 -0.63 -2.09
C VAL A 203 -9.43 -1.90 -1.86
N LEU A 204 -9.02 -2.78 -0.94
CA LEU A 204 -9.72 -4.04 -0.68
C LEU A 204 -11.09 -3.83 -0.03
N TYR A 205 -11.19 -2.96 0.98
CA TYR A 205 -12.42 -2.84 1.78
C TYR A 205 -13.37 -1.75 1.33
N VAL A 206 -12.87 -0.69 0.73
CA VAL A 206 -13.70 0.40 0.21
C VAL A 206 -13.85 0.28 -1.30
N GLY A 207 -12.78 -0.02 -2.04
CA GLY A 207 -12.86 -0.21 -3.49
C GLY A 207 -13.57 -1.50 -3.87
N LEU A 208 -12.85 -2.62 -3.79
CA LEU A 208 -13.29 -3.93 -4.28
C LEU A 208 -14.63 -4.36 -3.69
N HIS A 209 -14.81 -4.22 -2.37
CA HIS A 209 -16.06 -4.61 -1.72
C HIS A 209 -17.28 -3.80 -2.21
N ASN A 210 -17.13 -2.48 -2.45
CA ASN A 210 -18.24 -1.69 -2.98
C ASN A 210 -18.45 -1.92 -4.48
N ILE A 211 -17.39 -2.17 -5.26
CA ILE A 211 -17.51 -2.55 -6.68
C ILE A 211 -18.30 -3.86 -6.81
N VAL A 212 -17.91 -4.89 -6.06
CA VAL A 212 -18.62 -6.19 -6.06
C VAL A 212 -20.08 -5.98 -5.65
N ARG A 213 -20.35 -5.16 -4.65
CA ARG A 213 -21.73 -4.81 -4.24
C ARG A 213 -22.51 -4.14 -5.37
N VAL A 214 -21.92 -3.17 -6.07
CA VAL A 214 -22.56 -2.48 -7.20
C VAL A 214 -22.90 -3.48 -8.31
N ILE A 215 -21.98 -4.37 -8.68
CA ILE A 215 -22.21 -5.39 -9.71
C ILE A 215 -23.34 -6.33 -9.29
N VAL A 216 -23.33 -6.84 -8.06
CA VAL A 216 -24.36 -7.77 -7.57
C VAL A 216 -25.73 -7.09 -7.52
N ASN A 217 -25.81 -5.84 -7.03
CA ASN A 217 -27.05 -5.07 -7.01
C ASN A 217 -27.55 -4.80 -8.43
N TYR A 218 -26.66 -4.43 -9.35
CA TYR A 218 -27.00 -4.21 -10.76
C TYR A 218 -27.65 -5.44 -11.39
N ILE A 219 -27.07 -6.63 -11.20
CA ILE A 219 -27.60 -7.89 -11.75
C ILE A 219 -29.00 -8.17 -11.17
N GLN A 220 -29.15 -8.05 -9.85
CA GLN A 220 -30.42 -8.31 -9.17
C GLN A 220 -31.53 -7.32 -9.52
N ASP A 221 -31.19 -6.04 -9.67
CA ASP A 221 -32.16 -5.00 -9.97
C ASP A 221 -32.51 -5.00 -11.47
N SER A 222 -31.57 -5.36 -12.33
CA SER A 222 -31.81 -5.56 -13.76
C SER A 222 -32.73 -6.75 -14.02
N SER A 223 -32.55 -7.87 -13.29
CA SER A 223 -33.47 -9.01 -13.40
C SER A 223 -34.89 -8.69 -12.92
N LYS A 224 -35.05 -7.66 -12.07
CA LYS A 224 -36.35 -7.13 -11.60
C LYS A 224 -36.87 -5.98 -12.47
N GLY A 225 -36.16 -5.59 -13.52
CA GLY A 225 -36.51 -4.48 -14.42
C GLY A 225 -36.45 -3.09 -13.80
N LYS A 226 -35.74 -2.90 -12.67
CA LYS A 226 -35.66 -1.62 -11.94
C LYS A 226 -34.21 -1.23 -11.58
N PRO A 227 -33.28 -1.12 -12.55
CA PRO A 227 -31.88 -0.81 -12.28
C PRO A 227 -31.69 0.63 -11.77
N LYS A 228 -31.05 0.81 -10.60
CA LYS A 228 -30.81 2.13 -9.98
C LYS A 228 -29.49 2.76 -10.42
N PHE A 229 -29.38 3.14 -11.68
CA PHE A 229 -28.14 3.67 -12.27
C PHE A 229 -27.52 4.84 -11.50
N LEU A 230 -28.31 5.77 -10.98
CA LEU A 230 -27.81 6.90 -10.20
C LEU A 230 -27.04 6.46 -8.95
N ASP A 231 -27.53 5.43 -8.25
CA ASP A 231 -26.86 4.88 -7.05
C ASP A 231 -25.54 4.19 -7.40
N TYR A 232 -25.50 3.50 -8.54
CA TYR A 232 -24.30 2.80 -9.02
C TYR A 232 -23.20 3.78 -9.41
N VAL A 233 -23.54 4.78 -10.22
CA VAL A 233 -22.60 5.83 -10.66
C VAL A 233 -22.09 6.60 -9.44
N SER A 234 -22.98 7.05 -8.55
CA SER A 234 -22.61 7.72 -7.30
C SER A 234 -21.62 6.89 -6.48
N THR A 235 -21.89 5.60 -6.28
CA THR A 235 -20.99 4.73 -5.51
C THR A 235 -19.61 4.60 -6.17
N ILE A 236 -19.55 4.51 -7.50
CA ILE A 236 -18.29 4.49 -8.26
C ILE A 236 -17.55 5.82 -8.12
N GLU A 237 -18.23 6.96 -8.27
CA GLU A 237 -17.65 8.29 -8.06
C GLU A 237 -17.10 8.46 -6.65
N GLY A 238 -17.80 7.96 -5.63
CA GLY A 238 -17.31 7.95 -4.26
C GLY A 238 -16.02 7.16 -4.09
N ILE A 239 -15.92 5.98 -4.74
CA ILE A 239 -14.69 5.18 -4.74
C ILE A 239 -13.55 5.93 -5.43
N ILE A 240 -13.80 6.52 -6.60
CA ILE A 240 -12.81 7.31 -7.34
C ILE A 240 -12.38 8.52 -6.50
N GLY A 241 -13.32 9.24 -5.89
CA GLY A 241 -13.05 10.38 -5.02
C GLY A 241 -12.15 10.03 -3.84
N ILE A 242 -12.39 8.89 -3.18
CA ILE A 242 -11.52 8.37 -2.11
C ILE A 242 -10.11 8.09 -2.65
N GLY A 243 -10.01 7.48 -3.84
CA GLY A 243 -8.73 7.24 -4.51
C GLY A 243 -7.97 8.54 -4.84
N VAL A 244 -8.66 9.55 -5.36
CA VAL A 244 -8.09 10.86 -5.67
C VAL A 244 -7.64 11.60 -4.41
N ILE A 245 -8.41 11.56 -3.33
CA ILE A 245 -7.98 12.11 -2.03
C ILE A 245 -6.73 11.39 -1.53
N CYS A 246 -6.69 10.05 -1.62
CA CYS A 246 -5.51 9.28 -1.24
C CYS A 246 -4.29 9.65 -2.10
N ALA A 247 -4.47 9.88 -3.40
CA ALA A 247 -3.40 10.36 -4.28
C ALA A 247 -2.92 11.76 -3.88
N GLY A 248 -3.84 12.68 -3.56
CA GLY A 248 -3.51 14.01 -3.05
C GLY A 248 -2.77 13.97 -1.71
N LEU A 249 -3.09 13.02 -0.83
CA LEU A 249 -2.32 12.80 0.41
C LEU A 249 -0.92 12.24 0.14
N ASN A 250 -0.77 11.37 -0.87
CA ASN A 250 0.54 10.84 -1.27
C ASN A 250 1.44 11.91 -1.89
N MET A 251 0.88 12.97 -2.48
CA MET A 251 1.65 14.09 -3.05
C MET A 251 2.43 14.90 -2.00
N PHE A 252 2.17 14.73 -0.70
CA PHE A 252 3.03 15.28 0.36
C PHE A 252 4.36 14.54 0.50
N PHE A 253 4.44 13.29 0.02
CA PHE A 253 5.58 12.39 0.19
C PHE A 253 6.39 12.22 -1.11
N THR A 254 6.33 13.19 -2.03
CA THR A 254 7.15 13.18 -3.24
C THR A 254 8.62 13.40 -2.89
N ASP A 255 9.49 12.95 -3.78
CA ASP A 255 10.94 13.18 -3.72
C ASP A 255 11.31 14.64 -4.00
N GLN A 256 10.42 15.40 -4.65
CA GLN A 256 10.61 16.81 -4.98
C GLN A 256 9.39 17.63 -4.56
N ILE A 257 9.62 18.62 -3.70
CA ILE A 257 8.65 19.64 -3.32
C ILE A 257 9.16 20.98 -3.87
N ASP A 258 8.36 21.60 -4.73
CA ASP A 258 8.67 22.84 -5.41
C ASP A 258 7.58 23.90 -5.18
N TYR A 259 7.75 25.05 -5.85
CA TYR A 259 6.83 26.18 -5.76
C TYR A 259 5.42 25.89 -6.32
N ASN A 260 5.22 24.79 -7.07
CA ASN A 260 3.95 24.38 -7.65
C ASN A 260 3.25 23.26 -6.89
N THR A 261 3.97 22.51 -6.07
CA THR A 261 3.46 21.34 -5.36
C THR A 261 2.21 21.68 -4.55
N LYS A 262 2.14 22.86 -3.92
CA LYS A 262 0.92 23.32 -3.23
C LYS A 262 -0.33 23.38 -4.11
N TYR A 263 -0.19 23.80 -5.36
CA TYR A 263 -1.32 23.91 -6.29
C TYR A 263 -1.71 22.55 -6.84
N GLN A 264 -0.74 21.65 -7.05
CA GLN A 264 -1.00 20.26 -7.42
C GLN A 264 -1.79 19.55 -6.32
N ILE A 265 -1.34 19.67 -5.06
CA ILE A 265 -2.02 19.10 -3.90
C ILE A 265 -3.43 19.69 -3.78
N ALA A 266 -3.55 21.03 -3.82
CA ALA A 266 -4.83 21.71 -3.67
C ALA A 266 -5.83 21.32 -4.77
N GLY A 267 -5.39 21.30 -6.04
CA GLY A 267 -6.23 20.89 -7.17
C GLY A 267 -6.66 19.43 -7.07
N THR A 268 -5.75 18.53 -6.73
CA THR A 268 -6.04 17.09 -6.55
C THR A 268 -7.02 16.86 -5.41
N LEU A 269 -6.82 17.49 -4.26
CA LEU A 269 -7.73 17.37 -3.11
C LEU A 269 -9.09 18.00 -3.41
N ALA A 270 -9.15 19.16 -4.07
CA ALA A 270 -10.41 19.79 -4.47
C ALA A 270 -11.22 18.89 -5.41
N ALA A 271 -10.57 18.28 -6.39
CA ALA A 271 -11.18 17.28 -7.28
C ALA A 271 -11.71 16.07 -6.51
N GLY A 272 -10.91 15.53 -5.58
CA GLY A 272 -11.32 14.43 -4.71
C GLY A 272 -12.53 14.77 -3.84
N PHE A 273 -12.53 15.92 -3.17
CA PHE A 273 -13.65 16.38 -2.35
C PHE A 273 -14.91 16.67 -3.17
N ALA A 274 -14.78 17.19 -4.40
CA ALA A 274 -15.91 17.39 -5.30
C ALA A 274 -16.60 16.06 -5.65
N LEU A 275 -15.83 15.02 -5.96
CA LEU A 275 -16.36 13.67 -6.21
C LEU A 275 -17.08 13.09 -4.98
N ILE A 276 -16.52 13.28 -3.78
CA ILE A 276 -17.17 12.87 -2.54
C ILE A 276 -18.47 13.64 -2.29
N ALA A 277 -18.49 14.94 -2.59
CA ALA A 277 -19.71 15.75 -2.48
C ALA A 277 -20.81 15.24 -3.42
N PHE A 278 -20.49 14.95 -4.69
CA PHE A 278 -21.43 14.35 -5.64
C PHE A 278 -21.94 12.99 -5.15
N TYR A 279 -21.05 12.13 -4.63
CA TYR A 279 -21.44 10.86 -4.02
C TYR A 279 -22.52 11.06 -2.94
N PHE A 280 -22.29 11.95 -1.97
CA PHE A 280 -23.25 12.17 -0.90
C PHE A 280 -24.57 12.77 -1.38
N ILE A 281 -24.52 13.80 -2.24
CA ILE A 281 -25.73 14.45 -2.79
C ILE A 281 -26.59 13.42 -3.52
N ASP A 282 -25.98 12.56 -4.33
CA ASP A 282 -26.70 11.55 -5.08
C ASP A 282 -27.20 10.42 -4.22
N LYS A 283 -26.48 10.05 -3.16
CA LYS A 283 -26.96 9.06 -2.19
C LYS A 283 -28.33 9.42 -1.63
N PHE A 284 -28.59 10.73 -1.47
CA PHE A 284 -29.88 11.21 -1.02
C PHE A 284 -30.92 11.19 -2.15
N LYS A 285 -30.54 11.63 -3.36
CA LYS A 285 -31.43 11.66 -4.54
C LYS A 285 -31.80 10.26 -5.06
N SER A 286 -30.90 9.29 -4.98
CA SER A 286 -31.06 7.92 -5.51
C SER A 286 -32.14 7.10 -4.80
N LYS A 287 -32.63 7.58 -3.65
CA LYS A 287 -33.81 7.03 -2.99
C LYS A 287 -35.09 7.18 -3.82
N VAL A 288 -35.16 8.21 -4.66
CA VAL A 288 -36.34 8.55 -5.47
C VAL A 288 -36.03 8.48 -6.97
N ILE A 289 -34.82 8.88 -7.38
CA ILE A 289 -34.42 9.01 -8.79
C ILE A 289 -33.59 7.80 -9.24
N ILE A 290 -33.94 7.25 -10.41
CA ILE A 290 -33.33 6.02 -10.95
C ILE A 290 -32.15 6.33 -11.89
N HIS A 291 -32.30 7.32 -12.78
CA HIS A 291 -31.29 7.69 -13.77
C HIS A 291 -30.74 9.09 -13.49
N PRO A 292 -29.43 9.33 -13.67
CA PRO A 292 -28.88 10.67 -13.61
C PRO A 292 -29.47 11.54 -14.73
N SER A 293 -29.81 12.79 -14.42
CA SER A 293 -30.24 13.74 -15.45
C SER A 293 -29.05 14.18 -16.30
N LYS A 294 -29.28 14.54 -17.58
CA LYS A 294 -28.22 15.06 -18.45
C LYS A 294 -27.50 16.26 -17.81
N ARG A 295 -28.26 17.15 -17.17
CA ARG A 295 -27.72 18.33 -16.48
C ARG A 295 -26.80 17.92 -15.32
N ASP A 296 -27.17 16.94 -14.52
CA ASP A 296 -26.34 16.47 -13.40
C ASP A 296 -25.01 15.89 -13.90
N VAL A 297 -25.01 15.18 -15.03
CA VAL A 297 -23.78 14.65 -15.65
C VAL A 297 -22.89 15.79 -16.14
N TYR A 298 -23.45 16.78 -16.84
CA TYR A 298 -22.69 17.93 -17.33
C TYR A 298 -22.04 18.72 -16.18
N ILE A 299 -22.78 18.99 -15.10
CA ILE A 299 -22.25 19.73 -13.95
C ILE A 299 -21.00 19.04 -13.38
N ARG A 300 -21.01 17.70 -13.27
CA ARG A 300 -19.86 16.95 -12.73
C ARG A 300 -18.64 17.07 -13.60
N VAL A 301 -18.80 16.79 -14.90
CA VAL A 301 -17.69 16.82 -15.86
C VAL A 301 -17.12 18.24 -15.94
N ILE A 302 -17.99 19.25 -16.05
CA ILE A 302 -17.56 20.66 -16.07
C ILE A 302 -16.85 21.01 -14.77
N THR A 303 -17.36 20.62 -13.60
CA THR A 303 -16.69 20.91 -12.31
C THR A 303 -15.27 20.34 -12.28
N MET A 304 -15.08 19.08 -12.69
CA MET A 304 -13.76 18.45 -12.71
C MET A 304 -12.81 19.12 -13.70
N VAL A 305 -13.31 19.45 -14.89
CA VAL A 305 -12.55 20.18 -15.92
C VAL A 305 -12.18 21.58 -15.43
N THR A 306 -13.10 22.29 -14.79
CA THR A 306 -12.85 23.63 -14.21
C THR A 306 -11.77 23.58 -13.14
N ILE A 307 -11.81 22.61 -12.22
CA ILE A 307 -10.76 22.44 -11.20
C ILE A 307 -9.40 22.21 -11.86
N ALA A 308 -9.35 21.32 -12.85
CA ALA A 308 -8.12 21.01 -13.58
C ALA A 308 -7.57 22.23 -14.33
N ILE A 309 -8.43 23.01 -15.01
CA ILE A 309 -8.05 24.24 -15.70
C ILE A 309 -7.52 25.27 -14.69
N ILE A 310 -8.22 25.51 -13.59
CA ILE A 310 -7.79 26.49 -12.58
C ILE A 310 -6.42 26.12 -12.01
N ALA A 311 -6.26 24.88 -11.55
CA ALA A 311 -4.99 24.42 -10.97
C ALA A 311 -3.86 24.45 -12.00
N GLY A 312 -4.11 23.96 -13.22
CA GLY A 312 -3.14 23.94 -14.31
C GLY A 312 -2.74 25.34 -14.77
N SER A 313 -3.69 26.28 -14.89
CA SER A 313 -3.41 27.67 -15.25
C SER A 313 -2.57 28.38 -14.19
N ILE A 314 -2.88 28.19 -12.90
CA ILE A 314 -2.07 28.77 -11.82
C ILE A 314 -0.63 28.23 -11.87
N MET A 315 -0.46 26.92 -12.04
CA MET A 315 0.85 26.30 -12.16
C MET A 315 1.63 26.80 -13.38
N ALA A 316 0.96 26.96 -14.53
CA ALA A 316 1.57 27.47 -15.75
C ALA A 316 2.06 28.92 -15.59
N VAL A 317 1.23 29.78 -14.97
CA VAL A 317 1.63 31.17 -14.64
C VAL A 317 2.80 31.17 -13.66
N ASN A 318 2.77 30.31 -12.65
CA ASN A 318 3.82 30.25 -11.64
C ASN A 318 5.14 29.73 -12.22
N ASN A 319 5.10 28.78 -13.16
CA ASN A 319 6.28 28.38 -13.94
C ASN A 319 6.86 29.55 -14.74
N SER A 320 6.01 30.33 -15.41
CA SER A 320 6.45 31.50 -16.17
C SER A 320 7.11 32.56 -15.27
N ILE A 321 6.54 32.81 -14.09
CA ILE A 321 7.15 33.71 -13.09
C ILE A 321 8.47 33.14 -12.58
N ALA A 322 8.53 31.84 -12.28
CA ALA A 322 9.73 31.20 -11.76
C ALA A 322 10.88 31.21 -12.79
N ASP A 323 10.56 31.10 -14.08
CA ASP A 323 11.55 31.23 -15.15
C ASP A 323 12.08 32.68 -15.25
N ALA A 324 11.18 33.67 -15.20
CA ALA A 324 11.55 35.09 -15.19
C ALA A 324 12.31 35.51 -13.91
N ARG A 325 12.01 34.90 -12.77
CA ARG A 325 12.57 35.21 -11.43
C ARG A 325 13.25 34.01 -10.81
N LYS A 326 14.15 33.39 -11.57
CA LYS A 326 14.82 32.13 -11.21
C LYS A 326 15.46 32.13 -9.83
N ILE A 327 16.16 33.19 -9.45
CA ILE A 327 16.86 33.26 -8.15
C ILE A 327 15.86 33.28 -6.98
N GLU A 328 14.77 34.04 -7.08
CA GLU A 328 13.78 34.16 -6.00
C GLU A 328 12.95 32.89 -5.83
N PHE A 329 12.56 32.24 -6.94
CA PHE A 329 11.65 31.09 -6.92
C PHE A 329 12.34 29.74 -6.84
N LEU A 330 13.48 29.55 -7.52
CA LEU A 330 14.23 28.29 -7.51
C LEU A 330 15.42 28.31 -6.56
N GLY A 331 15.97 29.49 -6.25
CA GLY A 331 17.13 29.64 -5.36
C GLY A 331 16.94 28.98 -3.98
N PRO A 332 15.83 29.23 -3.26
CA PRO A 332 15.58 28.59 -1.97
C PRO A 332 15.56 27.06 -2.03
N TYR A 333 14.93 26.46 -3.04
CA TYR A 333 14.85 25.01 -3.19
C TYR A 333 16.20 24.40 -3.57
N ALA A 334 16.93 25.03 -4.49
CA ALA A 334 18.28 24.61 -4.87
C ALA A 334 19.25 24.68 -3.67
N ALA A 335 19.19 25.75 -2.87
CA ALA A 335 20.01 25.88 -1.66
C ALA A 335 19.72 24.77 -0.64
N LYS A 336 18.47 24.30 -0.53
CA LYS A 336 18.13 23.16 0.34
C LYS A 336 18.67 21.85 -0.18
N GLN A 337 18.58 21.61 -1.49
CA GLN A 337 19.15 20.42 -2.09
C GLN A 337 20.67 20.37 -1.88
N ILE A 338 21.34 21.52 -2.05
CA ILE A 338 22.77 21.65 -1.73
C ILE A 338 23.03 21.36 -0.25
N GLY A 339 22.27 21.96 0.67
CA GLY A 339 22.46 21.75 2.11
C GLY A 339 22.26 20.29 2.54
N VAL A 340 21.25 19.59 2.01
CA VAL A 340 21.05 18.15 2.26
C VAL A 340 22.22 17.34 1.70
N ASN A 341 22.66 17.64 0.47
CA ASN A 341 23.76 16.92 -0.16
C ASN A 341 25.09 17.14 0.59
N MET A 342 25.37 18.37 1.03
CA MET A 342 26.54 18.68 1.85
C MET A 342 26.57 17.86 3.13
N TYR A 343 25.43 17.77 3.83
CA TYR A 343 25.30 16.94 5.03
C TYR A 343 25.49 15.44 4.73
N LEU A 344 24.84 14.91 3.69
CA LEU A 344 24.94 13.49 3.33
C LEU A 344 26.35 13.09 2.89
N CYS A 345 27.06 14.00 2.23
CA CYS A 345 28.45 13.81 1.81
C CYS A 345 29.46 14.21 2.90
N GLN A 346 29.00 14.63 4.09
CA GLN A 346 29.85 15.10 5.20
C GLN A 346 30.87 16.15 4.75
N LEU A 347 30.48 17.03 3.81
CA LEU A 347 31.38 18.05 3.27
C LEU A 347 31.79 19.08 4.34
N ASP A 348 30.94 19.28 5.36
CA ASP A 348 31.23 20.13 6.51
C ASP A 348 32.31 19.53 7.44
N ASP A 349 32.55 18.22 7.35
CA ASP A 349 33.55 17.50 8.14
C ASP A 349 34.91 17.40 7.42
N ILE A 350 35.04 17.97 6.22
CA ILE A 350 36.29 17.95 5.45
C ILE A 350 37.27 18.94 6.07
N GLN A 351 38.33 18.42 6.69
CA GLN A 351 39.50 19.21 7.04
C GLN A 351 40.33 19.52 5.79
N ILE A 352 40.17 20.74 5.26
CA ILE A 352 41.05 21.25 4.22
C ILE A 352 42.41 21.53 4.87
N THR A 353 43.39 20.67 4.58
CA THR A 353 44.80 20.94 4.90
C THR A 353 45.42 21.59 3.68
N PRO A 354 45.55 22.94 3.62
CA PRO A 354 46.25 23.56 2.51
C PRO A 354 47.70 23.12 2.57
N LEU A 355 48.14 22.34 1.59
CA LEU A 355 49.56 22.07 1.38
C LEU A 355 50.18 23.36 0.85
N LEU A 356 50.48 24.29 1.76
CA LEU A 356 51.33 25.43 1.47
C LEU A 356 52.76 24.88 1.32
N VAL A 357 53.09 24.44 0.11
CA VAL A 357 54.48 24.21 -0.28
C VAL A 357 55.13 25.59 -0.32
N ALA A 358 55.58 26.07 0.84
CA ALA A 358 56.51 27.17 0.91
C ALA A 358 57.81 26.65 0.27
N LEU A 359 58.00 26.94 -1.01
CA LEU A 359 59.31 26.82 -1.66
C LEU A 359 60.20 27.88 -1.02
N ASN A 360 60.81 27.56 0.12
CA ASN A 360 61.86 28.38 0.67
C ASN A 360 63.01 28.32 -0.33
N SER A 361 63.34 29.45 -0.99
CA SER A 361 64.47 29.48 -1.89
C SER A 361 65.73 29.28 -1.07
N ILE A 362 66.42 28.16 -1.29
CA ILE A 362 67.68 27.87 -0.62
C ILE A 362 68.80 28.53 -1.43
N PRO A 363 69.66 29.34 -0.80
CA PRO A 363 70.87 29.87 -1.45
C PRO A 363 71.72 28.74 -2.06
N PRO A 364 72.37 28.94 -3.23
CA PRO A 364 73.09 27.88 -3.93
C PRO A 364 74.17 27.16 -3.09
N ASP A 365 74.76 27.87 -2.13
CA ASP A 365 75.77 27.38 -1.19
C ASP A 365 75.21 26.43 -0.12
N GLN A 366 73.91 26.46 0.15
CA GLN A 366 73.24 25.63 1.17
C GLN A 366 72.51 24.42 0.59
N ILE A 367 72.56 24.21 -0.73
CA ILE A 367 71.87 23.10 -1.42
C ILE A 367 72.38 21.74 -0.91
N SER A 368 73.70 21.58 -0.76
CA SER A 368 74.29 20.30 -0.33
C SER A 368 73.87 19.92 1.09
N ASP A 369 73.83 20.89 2.00
CA ASP A 369 73.44 20.67 3.40
C ASP A 369 71.93 20.40 3.52
N TYR A 370 71.11 21.06 2.72
CA TYR A 370 69.67 20.81 2.70
C TYR A 370 69.32 19.42 2.17
N VAL A 371 69.99 18.98 1.09
CA VAL A 371 69.79 17.66 0.48
C VAL A 371 70.22 16.54 1.43
N SER A 372 71.33 16.71 2.16
CA SER A 372 71.80 15.72 3.13
C SER A 372 70.94 15.62 4.39
N ALA A 373 70.19 16.66 4.76
CA ALA A 373 69.31 16.67 5.93
C ALA A 373 67.89 16.12 5.67
N ASN A 374 67.46 16.00 4.41
CA ASN A 374 66.09 15.62 4.03
C ASN A 374 66.01 14.38 3.12
N ILE A 375 67.13 13.68 2.94
CA ILE A 375 67.23 12.29 2.42
C ILE A 375 67.46 11.39 3.63
#